data_AF-A0A9X9A1F1-F1
#
_entry.id   AF-A0A9X9A1F1-F1
#
_cell.length_a   1.000
_cell.length_b   1.000
_cell.length_c   1.000
_cell.angle_alpha   90.00
_cell.angle_beta   90.00
_cell.angle_gamma   90.00
#
_symmetry.space_group_name_H-M   'P 1'
#
loop_
_entity.id
_entity.type
_entity.pdbx_description
1 polymer ?
#
loop_
_entity_poly.entity_id
_entity_poly.type
_entity_poly.pdbx_seq_one_letter_code
_entity_poly.pdbx_strand_id
1 'polypeptide(L)'
;NEDVSHADDFLLYRLGENKDNKLKDIVSTIQSEQNDIIRAERNLPLLIQGVAGSGKTTIALHRLAFLIYEYREQLEAERMIVFAPNSLFLDYISSVLPELGVGNINQTTFPDWALRTLDDSVKLKQTEEKLKEAFSINRDEKKVMLGKLKGTLEFKTFIEERMIQFENELVPTKDFEAWDRAIIPVEDIKKWMQVEYKHYPLQKRRERLVGRMKRWIEIELKKFGETNEKKLLKKEATKRLN
;
A
#
# COMPACT_ATOMS: atom_id res chain seq x y z
N ASN A 1 -33.44 10.25 6.55
CA ASN A 1 -32.07 10.40 7.07
C ASN A 1 -31.80 11.76 7.70
N GLU A 2 -32.83 12.49 8.13
CA GLU A 2 -32.66 13.71 8.93
C GLU A 2 -32.26 13.39 10.40
N ASP A 3 -32.30 12.11 10.80
CA ASP A 3 -32.22 11.70 12.21
C ASP A 3 -30.83 11.83 12.88
N VAL A 4 -29.71 11.76 12.15
CA VAL A 4 -28.37 11.91 12.75
C VAL A 4 -28.02 13.39 12.96
N SER A 5 -28.38 14.25 12.01
CA SER A 5 -28.32 15.72 12.17
C SER A 5 -29.27 16.18 13.28
N HIS A 6 -30.50 15.63 13.31
CA HIS A 6 -31.47 15.97 14.36
C HIS A 6 -31.07 15.46 15.73
N ALA A 7 -30.32 14.35 15.87
CA ALA A 7 -29.85 13.89 17.17
C ALA A 7 -28.81 14.85 17.76
N ASP A 8 -27.85 15.33 16.95
CA ASP A 8 -26.89 16.34 17.37
C ASP A 8 -27.57 17.70 17.59
N ASP A 9 -28.46 18.14 16.70
CA ASP A 9 -29.22 19.39 16.88
C ASP A 9 -30.16 19.33 18.09
N PHE A 10 -30.77 18.18 18.39
CA PHE A 10 -31.62 17.98 19.56
C PHE A 10 -30.82 17.89 20.86
N LEU A 11 -29.64 17.24 20.84
CA LEU A 11 -28.70 17.26 21.96
C LEU A 11 -28.17 18.67 22.20
N LEU A 12 -27.77 19.39 21.15
CA LEU A 12 -27.33 20.78 21.18
C LEU A 12 -28.44 21.72 21.67
N TYR A 13 -29.68 21.50 21.22
CA TYR A 13 -30.87 22.22 21.68
C TYR A 13 -31.14 21.96 23.17
N ARG A 14 -31.11 20.69 23.61
CA ARG A 14 -31.30 20.31 25.03
C ARG A 14 -30.17 20.80 25.94
N LEU A 15 -28.94 20.81 25.45
CA LEU A 15 -27.78 21.38 26.14
C LEU A 15 -27.84 22.91 26.17
N GLY A 16 -28.40 23.55 25.14
CA GLY A 16 -28.62 24.99 25.06
C GLY A 16 -29.81 25.51 25.88
N GLU A 17 -30.83 24.67 26.13
CA GLU A 17 -31.96 24.95 27.03
C GLU A 17 -31.53 24.99 28.51
N ASN A 18 -30.54 24.17 28.91
CA ASN A 18 -29.94 24.23 30.24
C ASN A 18 -28.93 25.38 30.30
N LYS A 19 -29.41 26.56 30.69
CA LYS A 19 -28.69 27.83 30.72
C LYS A 19 -27.45 27.79 31.64
N ASP A 20 -26.29 27.53 31.04
CA ASP A 20 -24.99 28.00 31.53
C ASP A 20 -24.19 28.55 30.34
N ASN A 21 -23.83 29.83 30.35
CA ASN A 21 -23.04 30.47 29.29
C ASN A 21 -21.74 29.69 28.98
N LYS A 22 -21.16 29.06 30.01
CA LYS A 22 -19.96 28.22 29.90
C LYS A 22 -20.15 27.00 28.98
N LEU A 23 -21.34 26.39 28.97
CA LEU A 23 -21.62 25.21 28.13
C LEU A 23 -21.70 25.59 26.65
N LYS A 24 -22.28 26.75 26.33
CA LYS A 24 -22.29 27.28 24.95
C LYS A 24 -20.89 27.62 24.45
N ASP A 25 -20.06 28.22 25.31
CA ASP A 25 -18.67 28.55 24.97
C ASP A 25 -17.86 27.27 24.67
N ILE A 26 -18.03 26.21 25.47
CA ILE A 26 -17.38 24.90 25.26
C ILE A 26 -17.79 24.28 23.92
N VAL A 27 -19.08 24.23 23.60
CA VAL A 27 -19.58 23.65 22.34
C VAL A 27 -19.03 24.41 21.13
N SER A 28 -19.03 25.75 21.18
CA SER A 28 -18.50 26.57 20.09
C SER A 28 -16.99 26.35 19.89
N THR A 29 -16.25 26.15 20.97
CA THR A 29 -14.80 25.91 20.91
C THR A 29 -14.52 24.52 20.34
N ILE A 30 -15.29 23.49 20.74
CA ILE A 30 -15.20 22.14 20.16
C ILE A 30 -15.46 22.18 18.65
N GLN A 31 -16.49 22.91 18.20
CA GLN A 31 -16.78 23.05 16.77
C GLN A 31 -15.66 23.78 16.02
N SER A 32 -15.06 24.81 16.63
CA SER A 32 -13.88 25.49 16.08
C SER A 32 -12.69 24.53 15.92
N GLU A 33 -12.36 23.77 16.96
CA GLU A 33 -11.26 22.80 16.94
C GLU A 33 -11.48 21.72 15.86
N GLN A 34 -12.70 21.21 15.74
CA GLN A 34 -13.05 20.24 14.69
C GLN A 34 -12.90 20.84 13.29
N ASN A 35 -13.32 22.09 13.09
CA ASN A 35 -13.16 22.79 11.82
C ASN A 35 -11.69 23.03 11.48
N ASP A 36 -10.84 23.33 12.46
CA ASP A 36 -9.40 23.47 12.26
C ASP A 36 -8.76 22.15 11.82
N ILE A 37 -9.18 21.02 12.41
CA ILE A 37 -8.76 19.67 11.99
C ILE A 37 -9.21 19.38 10.56
N ILE A 38 -10.46 19.73 10.21
CA ILE A 38 -11.00 19.55 8.86
C ILE A 38 -10.20 20.35 7.83
N ARG A 39 -9.80 21.58 8.16
CA ARG A 39 -9.09 22.51 7.26
C ARG A 39 -7.57 22.46 7.35
N ALA A 40 -7.00 21.62 8.21
CA ALA A 40 -5.56 21.47 8.36
C ALA A 40 -4.86 21.21 7.02
N GLU A 41 -3.60 21.63 6.88
CA GLU A 41 -2.86 21.54 5.62
C GLU A 41 -2.84 20.09 5.07
N ARG A 42 -3.04 19.94 3.75
CA ARG A 42 -3.12 18.61 3.11
C ARG A 42 -1.79 17.88 3.01
N ASN A 43 -0.66 18.59 3.02
CA ASN A 43 0.67 18.04 2.72
C ASN A 43 1.37 17.44 3.94
N LEU A 44 0.73 17.47 5.10
CA LEU A 44 1.27 16.97 6.36
C LEU A 44 0.46 15.77 6.86
N PRO A 45 1.11 14.71 7.37
CA PRO A 45 0.41 13.65 8.09
C PRO A 45 -0.32 14.25 9.30
N LEU A 46 -1.61 13.92 9.43
CA LEU A 46 -2.46 14.40 10.52
C LEU A 46 -2.93 13.22 11.37
N LEU A 47 -2.61 13.25 12.67
CA LEU A 47 -3.08 12.28 13.66
C LEU A 47 -4.23 12.89 14.47
N ILE A 48 -5.41 12.30 14.39
CA ILE A 48 -6.59 12.74 15.15
C ILE A 48 -6.77 11.81 16.35
N GLN A 49 -6.48 12.32 17.55
CA GLN A 49 -6.66 11.59 18.81
C GLN A 49 -7.83 12.17 19.60
N GLY A 50 -8.69 11.31 20.14
CA GLY A 50 -9.85 11.74 20.93
C GLY A 50 -10.56 10.57 21.59
N VAL A 51 -11.36 10.86 22.62
CA VAL A 51 -12.13 9.87 23.39
C VAL A 51 -13.24 9.20 22.57
N ALA A 52 -13.80 8.09 23.06
CA ALA A 52 -14.97 7.47 22.41
C ALA A 52 -16.11 8.48 22.28
N GLY A 53 -16.81 8.47 21.16
CA GLY A 53 -17.91 9.42 20.88
C GLY A 53 -17.48 10.83 20.45
N SER A 54 -16.18 11.15 20.40
CA SER A 54 -15.70 12.50 20.02
C SER A 54 -15.81 12.85 18.53
N GLY A 55 -16.56 12.09 17.73
CA GLY A 55 -16.76 12.37 16.30
C GLY A 55 -15.57 12.14 15.37
N LYS A 56 -14.50 11.43 15.77
CA LYS A 56 -13.27 11.25 14.96
C LYS A 56 -13.54 10.78 13.52
N THR A 57 -14.42 9.78 13.36
CA THR A 57 -14.77 9.25 12.04
C THR A 57 -15.48 10.30 11.21
N THR A 58 -16.44 11.01 11.79
CA THR A 58 -17.17 12.11 11.15
C THR A 58 -16.22 13.22 10.72
N ILE A 59 -15.33 13.68 11.61
CA ILE A 59 -14.30 14.68 11.31
C ILE A 59 -13.40 14.23 10.15
N ALA A 60 -12.97 12.97 10.14
CA ALA A 60 -12.14 12.42 9.06
C ALA A 60 -12.87 12.40 7.70
N LEU A 61 -14.15 12.03 7.68
CA LEU A 61 -14.96 12.01 6.46
C LEU A 61 -15.26 13.43 5.96
N HIS A 62 -15.59 14.37 6.86
CA HIS A 62 -15.75 15.78 6.50
C HIS A 62 -14.44 16.40 5.99
N ARG A 63 -13.29 16.03 6.58
CA ARG A 63 -11.98 16.43 6.08
C ARG A 63 -11.74 15.90 4.66
N LEU A 64 -12.04 14.64 4.41
CA LEU A 64 -11.91 14.03 3.09
C LEU A 64 -12.76 14.78 2.04
N ALA A 65 -14.02 15.07 2.38
CA ALA A 65 -14.91 15.85 1.53
C ALA A 65 -14.40 17.28 1.28
N PHE A 66 -13.92 17.96 2.33
CA PHE A 66 -13.31 19.28 2.22
C PHE A 66 -12.10 19.27 1.28
N LEU A 67 -11.18 18.30 1.43
CA LEU A 67 -10.00 18.21 0.58
C LEU A 67 -10.37 17.99 -0.90
N ILE A 68 -11.35 17.14 -1.18
CA ILE A 68 -11.82 16.92 -2.56
C ILE A 68 -12.47 18.17 -3.12
N TYR A 69 -13.30 18.85 -2.34
CA TYR A 69 -13.99 20.06 -2.78
C TYR A 69 -13.02 21.23 -3.06
N GLU A 70 -12.13 21.50 -2.09
CA GLU A 70 -11.17 22.60 -2.13
C GLU A 70 -10.10 22.39 -3.21
N TYR A 71 -9.63 21.14 -3.36
CA TYR A 71 -8.56 20.79 -4.28
C TYR A 71 -9.03 19.95 -5.47
N ARG A 72 -10.30 20.08 -5.90
CA ARG A 72 -10.90 19.30 -7.01
C ARG A 72 -10.12 19.35 -8.34
N GLU A 73 -9.39 20.43 -8.59
CA GLU A 73 -8.55 20.59 -9.78
C GLU A 73 -7.21 19.81 -9.69
N GLN A 74 -6.86 19.33 -8.50
CA GLN A 74 -5.58 18.67 -8.20
C GLN A 74 -5.74 17.26 -7.63
N LEU A 75 -6.90 16.95 -7.07
CA LEU A 75 -7.20 15.68 -6.42
C LEU A 75 -8.34 14.97 -7.14
N GLU A 76 -8.06 13.76 -7.61
CA GLU A 76 -9.04 12.82 -8.15
C GLU A 76 -9.49 11.88 -7.03
N ALA A 77 -10.81 11.76 -6.81
CA ALA A 77 -11.38 10.92 -5.75
C ALA A 77 -10.98 9.44 -5.93
N GLU A 78 -10.86 9.01 -7.18
CA GLU A 78 -10.45 7.66 -7.59
C GLU A 78 -9.01 7.31 -7.15
N ARG A 79 -8.17 8.32 -6.86
CA ARG A 79 -6.80 8.15 -6.35
C ARG A 79 -6.73 8.15 -4.83
N MET A 80 -7.86 8.35 -4.15
CA MET A 80 -7.93 8.27 -2.69
C MET A 80 -8.36 6.88 -2.23
N ILE A 81 -7.93 6.51 -1.03
CA ILE A 81 -8.29 5.25 -0.40
C ILE A 81 -8.64 5.47 1.07
N VAL A 82 -9.75 4.88 1.50
CA VAL A 82 -10.17 4.83 2.90
C VAL A 82 -10.03 3.41 3.40
N PHE A 83 -9.18 3.24 4.41
CA PHE A 83 -9.02 1.97 5.11
C PHE A 83 -9.94 1.93 6.33
N ALA A 84 -10.91 1.03 6.30
CA ALA A 84 -11.77 0.75 7.44
C ALA A 84 -11.32 -0.53 8.17
N PRO A 85 -11.62 -0.66 9.48
CA PRO A 85 -11.21 -1.84 10.25
C PRO A 85 -11.98 -3.12 9.89
N ASN A 86 -13.22 -3.00 9.39
CA ASN A 86 -14.07 -4.14 8.99
C ASN A 86 -15.19 -3.67 8.05
N SER A 87 -16.02 -4.62 7.59
CA SER A 87 -17.12 -4.37 6.64
C SER A 87 -18.21 -3.44 7.18
N LEU A 88 -18.58 -3.54 8.46
CA LEU A 88 -19.60 -2.67 9.06
C LEU A 88 -19.21 -1.19 8.97
N PHE A 89 -17.92 -0.88 9.16
CA PHE A 89 -17.41 0.48 8.98
C PHE A 89 -17.38 0.89 7.50
N LEU A 90 -17.13 -0.03 6.57
CA LEU A 90 -17.21 0.26 5.13
C LEU A 90 -18.64 0.62 4.73
N ASP A 91 -19.64 -0.11 5.23
CA ASP A 91 -21.04 0.15 4.94
C ASP A 91 -21.45 1.56 5.42
N TYR A 92 -21.04 1.93 6.64
CA TYR A 92 -21.24 3.28 7.19
C TYR A 92 -20.58 4.37 6.33
N ILE A 93 -19.32 4.17 5.92
CA ILE A 93 -18.62 5.16 5.10
C ILE A 93 -19.27 5.28 3.72
N SER A 94 -19.71 4.16 3.14
CA SER A 94 -20.40 4.10 1.85
C SER A 94 -21.74 4.81 1.86
N SER A 95 -22.44 4.87 3.00
CA SER A 95 -23.66 5.67 3.13
C SER A 95 -23.39 7.16 3.35
N VAL A 96 -22.32 7.52 4.07
CA VAL A 96 -22.03 8.92 4.44
C VAL A 96 -21.35 9.70 3.32
N LEU A 97 -20.41 9.11 2.58
CA LEU A 97 -19.67 9.83 1.53
C LEU A 97 -20.59 10.46 0.45
N PRO A 98 -21.63 9.77 -0.05
CA PRO A 98 -22.58 10.36 -0.99
C PRO A 98 -23.32 11.57 -0.41
N GLU A 99 -23.69 11.53 0.87
CA GLU A 99 -24.35 12.64 1.57
C GLU A 99 -23.43 13.87 1.67
N LEU A 100 -22.12 13.65 1.71
CA LEU A 100 -21.10 14.71 1.67
C LEU A 100 -20.78 15.21 0.25
N GLY A 101 -21.49 14.72 -0.78
CA GLY A 101 -21.26 15.08 -2.18
C GLY A 101 -20.01 14.43 -2.78
N VAL A 102 -19.52 13.35 -2.17
CA VAL A 102 -18.28 12.68 -2.53
C VAL A 102 -18.57 11.29 -3.11
N GLY A 103 -18.17 11.07 -4.36
CA GLY A 103 -18.28 9.77 -5.04
C GLY A 103 -16.92 9.14 -5.36
N ASN A 104 -16.93 7.88 -5.81
CA ASN A 104 -15.81 7.18 -6.43
C ASN A 104 -14.51 7.05 -5.60
N ILE A 105 -14.57 7.15 -4.28
CA ILE A 105 -13.43 6.86 -3.42
C ILE A 105 -13.27 5.36 -3.23
N ASN A 106 -12.05 4.85 -3.34
CA ASN A 106 -11.76 3.46 -3.01
C ASN A 106 -11.92 3.23 -1.51
N GLN A 107 -12.85 2.36 -1.13
CA GLN A 107 -13.09 1.96 0.26
C GLN A 107 -12.75 0.49 0.41
N THR A 108 -11.97 0.13 1.42
CA THR A 108 -11.56 -1.27 1.62
C THR A 108 -11.04 -1.51 3.03
N THR A 109 -10.96 -2.77 3.44
CA THR A 109 -10.17 -3.14 4.62
C THR A 109 -8.70 -3.33 4.21
N PHE A 110 -7.77 -3.15 5.14
CA PHE A 110 -6.36 -3.44 4.87
C PHE A 110 -6.13 -4.89 4.40
N PRO A 111 -6.74 -5.93 5.03
CA PRO A 111 -6.68 -7.30 4.53
C PRO A 111 -7.11 -7.47 3.06
N ASP A 112 -8.26 -6.91 2.68
CA ASP A 112 -8.80 -7.08 1.33
C ASP A 112 -7.97 -6.33 0.29
N TRP A 113 -7.46 -5.15 0.64
CA TRP A 113 -6.50 -4.42 -0.20
C TRP A 113 -5.21 -5.20 -0.39
N ALA A 114 -4.65 -5.76 0.67
CA ALA A 114 -3.42 -6.53 0.62
C ALA A 114 -3.59 -7.79 -0.25
N LEU A 115 -4.71 -8.50 -0.13
CA LEU A 115 -5.03 -9.68 -0.95
C LEU A 115 -5.12 -9.34 -2.43
N ARG A 116 -5.87 -8.30 -2.79
CA ARG A 116 -5.98 -7.82 -4.18
C ARG A 116 -4.62 -7.41 -4.75
N THR A 117 -3.76 -6.80 -3.91
CA THR A 117 -2.40 -6.40 -4.33
C THR A 117 -1.48 -7.60 -4.55
N LEU A 118 -1.79 -8.73 -3.92
CA LEU A 118 -1.05 -10.00 -4.04
C LEU A 118 -1.69 -10.96 -5.05
N ASP A 119 -2.58 -10.47 -5.93
CA ASP A 119 -3.32 -11.25 -6.94
C ASP A 119 -4.04 -12.49 -6.35
N ASP A 120 -4.56 -12.39 -5.13
CA ASP A 120 -5.25 -13.46 -4.41
C ASP A 120 -4.45 -14.79 -4.30
N SER A 121 -3.13 -14.71 -4.46
CA SER A 121 -2.23 -15.86 -4.39
C SER A 121 -2.11 -16.46 -2.98
N VAL A 122 -2.66 -15.77 -1.97
CA VAL A 122 -2.55 -16.12 -0.56
C VAL A 122 -3.94 -16.23 0.05
N LYS A 123 -4.17 -17.26 0.86
CA LYS A 123 -5.36 -17.36 1.71
C LYS A 123 -5.06 -16.78 3.09
N LEU A 124 -5.77 -15.73 3.49
CA LEU A 124 -5.69 -15.23 4.85
C LEU A 124 -6.38 -16.19 5.82
N LYS A 125 -5.72 -16.46 6.95
CA LYS A 125 -6.40 -17.02 8.12
C LYS A 125 -7.32 -15.96 8.69
N GLN A 126 -8.52 -16.35 9.14
CA GLN A 126 -9.50 -15.43 9.67
C GLN A 126 -8.95 -14.65 10.88
N THR A 127 -9.09 -13.34 10.87
CA THR A 127 -8.62 -12.45 11.93
C THR A 127 -9.24 -12.80 13.28
N GLU A 128 -10.51 -13.22 13.29
CA GLU A 128 -11.21 -13.66 14.50
C GLU A 128 -10.57 -14.90 15.14
N GLU A 129 -10.15 -15.88 14.34
CA GLU A 129 -9.48 -17.07 14.86
C GLU A 129 -8.14 -16.71 15.51
N LYS A 130 -7.39 -15.78 14.91
CA LYS A 130 -6.15 -15.27 15.51
C LYS A 130 -6.40 -14.54 16.82
N LEU A 131 -7.47 -13.74 16.90
CA LEU A 131 -7.84 -13.04 18.13
C LEU A 131 -8.27 -14.05 19.21
N LYS A 132 -9.10 -15.04 18.85
CA LYS A 132 -9.49 -16.14 19.76
C LYS A 132 -8.27 -16.89 20.27
N GLU A 133 -7.31 -17.22 19.41
CA GLU A 133 -6.05 -17.88 19.81
C GLU A 133 -5.23 -16.98 20.76
N ALA A 134 -5.07 -15.70 20.44
CA ALA A 134 -4.28 -14.75 21.23
C ALA A 134 -4.85 -14.45 22.63
N PHE A 135 -6.18 -14.47 22.77
CA PHE A 135 -6.90 -14.24 24.02
C PHE A 135 -7.34 -15.52 24.74
N SER A 136 -7.02 -16.70 24.21
CA SER A 136 -7.34 -17.98 24.87
C SER A 136 -6.49 -18.23 26.11
N ILE A 137 -7.05 -18.95 27.09
CA ILE A 137 -6.37 -19.30 28.35
C ILE A 137 -5.21 -20.28 28.10
N ASN A 138 -5.41 -21.27 27.22
CA ASN A 138 -4.38 -22.24 26.81
C ASN A 138 -3.79 -21.86 25.45
N ARG A 139 -3.23 -20.65 25.35
CA ARG A 139 -2.64 -20.16 24.10
C ARG A 139 -1.21 -20.65 23.90
N ASP A 140 -0.84 -20.79 22.63
CA ASP A 140 0.56 -21.03 22.24
C ASP A 140 1.35 -19.70 22.32
N GLU A 141 2.04 -19.51 23.45
CA GLU A 141 2.86 -18.30 23.70
C GLU A 141 3.90 -18.06 22.60
N LYS A 142 4.44 -19.12 21.98
CA LYS A 142 5.41 -18.99 20.89
C LYS A 142 4.78 -18.35 19.66
N LYS A 143 3.56 -18.75 19.29
CA LYS A 143 2.82 -18.13 18.16
C LYS A 143 2.45 -16.69 18.45
N VAL A 144 2.02 -16.37 19.68
CA VAL A 144 1.68 -15.00 20.07
C VAL A 144 2.93 -14.10 19.99
N MET A 145 4.06 -14.56 20.52
CA MET A 145 5.34 -13.84 20.44
C MET A 145 5.81 -13.65 19.00
N LEU A 146 5.67 -14.65 18.12
CA LEU A 146 5.96 -14.52 16.69
C LEU A 146 5.07 -13.48 16.02
N GLY A 147 3.78 -13.42 16.38
CA GLY A 147 2.85 -12.40 15.88
C GLY A 147 3.28 -10.99 16.29
N LYS A 148 3.66 -10.81 17.56
CA LYS A 148 4.19 -9.53 18.07
C LYS A 148 5.47 -9.12 17.36
N LEU A 149 6.44 -10.04 17.25
CA LEU A 149 7.70 -9.80 16.56
C LEU A 149 7.47 -9.32 15.12
N LYS A 150 6.58 -10.00 14.37
CA LYS A 150 6.25 -9.63 12.99
C LYS A 150 5.62 -8.24 12.86
N GLY A 151 5.06 -7.69 13.93
CA GLY A 151 4.46 -6.36 13.96
C GLY A 151 5.41 -5.24 14.37
N THR A 152 6.67 -5.53 14.72
CA THR A 152 7.61 -4.49 15.18
C THR A 152 8.40 -3.85 14.03
N LEU A 153 8.95 -2.66 14.28
CA LEU A 153 9.82 -1.97 13.32
C LEU A 153 11.16 -2.69 13.14
N GLU A 154 11.65 -3.39 14.17
CA GLU A 154 12.88 -4.18 14.08
C GLU A 154 12.71 -5.33 13.09
N PHE A 155 11.54 -5.97 13.04
CA PHE A 155 11.28 -7.00 12.03
C PHE A 155 11.21 -6.43 10.62
N LYS A 156 10.66 -5.22 10.44
CA LYS A 156 10.74 -4.49 9.16
C LYS A 156 12.19 -4.29 8.74
N THR A 157 13.03 -3.74 9.62
CA THR A 157 14.45 -3.50 9.34
C THR A 157 15.18 -4.80 9.01
N PHE A 158 14.91 -5.88 9.75
CA PHE A 158 15.45 -7.21 9.48
C PHE A 158 15.09 -7.70 8.07
N ILE A 159 13.83 -7.54 7.64
CA ILE A 159 13.41 -7.91 6.28
C ILE A 159 14.10 -7.04 5.23
N GLU A 160 14.25 -5.74 5.46
CA GLU A 160 14.95 -4.83 4.54
C GLU A 160 16.43 -5.23 4.36
N GLU A 161 17.13 -5.54 5.45
CA GLU A 161 18.51 -6.04 5.42
C GLU A 161 18.61 -7.37 4.68
N ARG A 162 17.68 -8.30 4.95
CA ARG A 162 17.62 -9.59 4.24
C ARG A 162 17.35 -9.43 2.76
N MET A 163 16.52 -8.48 2.36
CA MET A 163 16.28 -8.17 0.94
C MET A 163 17.56 -7.67 0.27
N ILE A 164 18.35 -6.83 0.92
CA ILE A 164 19.65 -6.37 0.38
C ILE A 164 20.62 -7.55 0.20
N GLN A 165 20.71 -8.45 1.18
CA GLN A 165 21.54 -9.66 1.07
C GLN A 165 21.09 -10.55 -0.09
N PHE A 166 19.79 -10.80 -0.17
CA PHE A 166 19.18 -11.60 -1.23
C PHE A 166 19.43 -11.01 -2.63
N GLU A 167 19.39 -9.69 -2.76
CA GLU A 167 19.74 -9.02 -4.01
C GLU A 167 21.19 -9.25 -4.44
N ASN A 168 22.13 -9.29 -3.49
CA ASN A 168 23.54 -9.55 -3.77
C ASN A 168 23.79 -11.01 -4.19
N GLU A 169 23.04 -11.95 -3.62
CA GLU A 169 23.12 -13.38 -3.97
C GLU A 169 22.54 -13.70 -5.36
N LEU A 170 21.55 -12.92 -5.82
CA LEU A 170 20.92 -13.12 -7.13
C LEU A 170 21.74 -12.59 -8.31
N VAL A 171 22.82 -11.86 -8.07
CA VAL A 171 23.67 -11.35 -9.15
C VAL A 171 24.46 -12.53 -9.75
N PRO A 172 24.44 -12.71 -11.08
CA PRO A 172 25.22 -13.77 -11.72
C PRO A 172 26.69 -13.73 -11.30
N THR A 173 27.24 -14.91 -11.02
CA THR A 173 28.63 -15.11 -10.60
C THR A 173 29.53 -15.58 -11.72
N LYS A 174 28.97 -15.87 -12.89
CA LYS A 174 29.67 -16.39 -14.06
C LYS A 174 29.31 -15.56 -15.30
N ASP A 175 30.20 -15.61 -16.28
CA ASP A 175 29.96 -15.05 -17.59
C ASP A 175 28.75 -15.73 -18.24
N PHE A 176 28.05 -14.96 -19.09
CA PHE A 176 26.99 -15.52 -19.90
C PHE A 176 27.53 -15.92 -21.26
N GLU A 177 27.58 -17.22 -21.52
CA GLU A 177 27.99 -17.79 -22.80
C GLU A 177 26.76 -18.22 -23.60
N ALA A 178 26.45 -17.51 -24.70
CA ALA A 178 25.33 -17.83 -25.55
C ALA A 178 25.63 -19.03 -26.48
N TRP A 179 26.84 -19.07 -27.03
CA TRP A 179 27.45 -20.16 -27.82
C TRP A 179 28.97 -19.91 -27.90
N ASP A 180 29.71 -20.77 -28.61
CA ASP A 180 31.16 -20.65 -28.73
C ASP A 180 31.58 -19.23 -29.17
N ARG A 181 32.47 -18.61 -28.39
CA ARG A 181 33.00 -17.23 -28.54
C ARG A 181 32.01 -16.07 -28.36
N ALA A 182 30.73 -16.33 -28.10
CA ALA A 182 29.74 -15.30 -27.79
C ALA A 182 29.53 -15.21 -26.28
N ILE A 183 30.32 -14.35 -25.63
CA ILE A 183 30.39 -14.22 -24.17
C ILE A 183 30.07 -12.78 -23.74
N ILE A 184 29.23 -12.65 -22.73
CA ILE A 184 29.06 -11.40 -21.96
C ILE A 184 29.79 -11.58 -20.62
N PRO A 185 30.81 -10.77 -20.32
CA PRO A 185 31.50 -10.82 -19.03
C PRO A 185 30.56 -10.56 -17.87
N VAL A 186 30.79 -11.26 -16.75
CA VAL A 186 30.01 -11.09 -15.52
C VAL A 186 30.11 -9.66 -14.98
N GLU A 187 31.23 -8.96 -15.22
CA GLU A 187 31.44 -7.57 -14.83
C GLU A 187 30.45 -6.62 -15.51
N ASP A 188 30.16 -6.85 -16.80
CA ASP A 188 29.18 -6.07 -17.55
C ASP A 188 27.76 -6.33 -17.03
N ILE A 189 27.44 -7.60 -16.77
CA ILE A 189 26.15 -8.01 -16.20
C ILE A 189 25.94 -7.36 -14.82
N LYS A 190 26.97 -7.38 -13.97
CA LYS A 190 26.99 -6.73 -12.65
C LYS A 190 26.78 -5.22 -12.79
N LYS A 191 27.50 -4.56 -13.69
CA LYS A 191 27.36 -3.13 -13.95
C LYS A 191 25.94 -2.76 -14.36
N TRP A 192 25.32 -3.53 -15.27
CA TRP A 192 23.94 -3.28 -15.70
C TRP A 192 22.95 -3.42 -14.54
N MET A 193 23.07 -4.45 -13.71
CA MET A 193 22.16 -4.67 -12.58
C MET A 193 22.37 -3.69 -11.42
N GLN A 194 23.61 -3.44 -11.02
CA GLN A 194 23.96 -2.71 -9.80
C GLN A 194 24.10 -1.20 -9.99
N VAL A 195 24.31 -0.74 -11.23
CA VAL A 195 24.48 0.69 -11.54
C VAL A 195 23.33 1.18 -12.40
N GLU A 196 23.19 0.65 -13.62
CA GLU A 196 22.23 1.20 -14.59
C GLU A 196 20.77 0.95 -14.18
N TYR A 197 20.46 -0.25 -13.68
CA TYR A 197 19.09 -0.63 -13.32
C TYR A 197 18.79 -0.54 -11.83
N LYS A 198 19.71 -0.06 -10.98
CA LYS A 198 19.55 -0.01 -9.51
C LYS A 198 18.26 0.67 -9.04
N HIS A 199 17.80 1.68 -9.77
CA HIS A 199 16.58 2.43 -9.46
C HIS A 199 15.27 1.64 -9.69
N TYR A 200 15.33 0.50 -10.38
CA TYR A 200 14.17 -0.39 -10.55
C TYR A 200 14.09 -1.44 -9.43
N PRO A 201 12.88 -1.91 -9.07
CA PRO A 201 12.70 -3.11 -8.27
C PRO A 201 13.40 -4.32 -8.90
N LEU A 202 13.83 -5.27 -8.08
CA LEU A 202 14.63 -6.44 -8.50
C LEU A 202 14.03 -7.23 -9.66
N GLN A 203 12.72 -7.50 -9.62
CA GLN A 203 12.03 -8.20 -10.71
C GLN A 203 12.14 -7.43 -12.04
N LYS A 204 11.91 -6.11 -12.03
CA LYS A 204 12.06 -5.26 -13.21
C LYS A 204 13.51 -5.19 -13.68
N ARG A 205 14.48 -5.15 -12.76
CA ARG A 205 15.91 -5.26 -13.11
C ARG A 205 16.21 -6.52 -13.90
N ARG A 206 15.70 -7.67 -13.43
CA ARG A 206 15.84 -8.96 -14.10
C ARG A 206 15.23 -8.94 -15.50
N GLU A 207 14.01 -8.43 -15.64
CA GLU A 207 13.33 -8.32 -16.94
C GLU A 207 14.11 -7.43 -17.92
N ARG A 208 14.65 -6.29 -17.45
CA ARG A 208 15.49 -5.40 -18.25
C ARG A 208 16.80 -6.06 -18.66
N LEU A 209 17.45 -6.78 -17.74
CA LEU A 209 18.67 -7.53 -18.02
C LEU A 209 18.43 -8.59 -19.10
N VAL A 210 17.43 -9.45 -18.91
CA VAL A 210 17.04 -10.48 -19.89
C VAL A 210 16.71 -9.84 -21.23
N GLY A 211 15.96 -8.72 -21.25
CA GLY A 211 15.64 -7.99 -22.48
C GLY A 211 16.86 -7.36 -23.17
N ARG A 212 17.90 -6.97 -22.42
CA ARG A 212 19.17 -6.50 -23.00
C ARG A 212 19.98 -7.65 -23.58
N MET A 213 20.09 -8.76 -22.85
CA MET A 213 20.80 -9.96 -23.30
C MET A 213 20.15 -10.54 -24.57
N LYS A 214 18.81 -10.57 -24.66
CA LYS A 214 18.09 -10.94 -25.89
C LYS A 214 18.46 -10.05 -27.08
N ARG A 215 18.49 -8.72 -26.88
CA ARG A 215 18.90 -7.77 -27.93
C ARG A 215 20.35 -7.97 -28.35
N TRP A 216 21.25 -8.22 -27.40
CA TRP A 216 22.65 -8.53 -27.69
C TRP A 216 22.77 -9.83 -28.50
N ILE A 217 22.06 -10.90 -28.11
CA ILE A 217 21.99 -12.17 -28.87
C ILE A 217 21.53 -11.90 -30.31
N GLU A 218 20.48 -11.09 -30.51
CA GLU A 218 19.97 -10.76 -31.84
C GLU A 218 21.00 -10.00 -32.70
N ILE A 219 21.77 -9.09 -32.11
CA ILE A 219 22.84 -8.37 -32.80
C ILE A 219 23.96 -9.34 -33.20
N GLU A 220 24.38 -10.23 -32.30
CA GLU A 220 25.39 -11.24 -32.62
C GLU A 220 24.90 -12.21 -33.71
N LEU A 221 23.64 -12.64 -33.67
CA LEU A 221 23.04 -13.48 -34.71
C LEU A 221 22.92 -12.80 -36.08
N LYS A 222 22.97 -11.47 -36.17
CA LYS A 222 23.01 -10.76 -37.47
C LYS A 222 24.34 -10.90 -38.18
N LYS A 223 25.42 -11.23 -37.47
CA LYS A 223 26.74 -11.53 -38.08
C LYS A 223 26.73 -12.85 -38.83
N PHE A 224 25.76 -13.73 -38.55
CA PHE A 224 25.52 -14.97 -39.25
C PHE A 224 24.46 -14.77 -40.35
N GLY A 225 24.68 -15.37 -41.53
CA GLY A 225 23.71 -15.37 -42.63
C GLY A 225 22.38 -16.05 -42.29
N GLU A 226 21.39 -15.98 -43.18
CA GLU A 226 20.11 -16.68 -43.02
C GLU A 226 20.26 -18.19 -43.22
N THR A 227 20.79 -18.86 -42.21
CA THR A 227 21.09 -20.30 -42.23
C THR A 227 20.29 -21.04 -41.15
N ASN A 228 20.06 -22.34 -41.31
CA ASN A 228 19.49 -23.20 -40.26
C ASN A 228 20.30 -23.16 -38.95
N GLU A 229 21.61 -22.91 -39.05
CA GLU A 229 22.53 -22.73 -37.92
C GLU A 229 22.13 -21.56 -37.01
N LYS A 230 21.69 -20.43 -37.58
CA LYS A 230 21.18 -19.26 -36.83
C LYS A 230 19.95 -19.60 -35.98
N LYS A 231 19.06 -20.46 -36.49
CA LYS A 231 17.88 -20.93 -35.74
C LYS A 231 18.28 -21.82 -34.57
N LEU A 232 19.30 -22.67 -34.75
CA LEU A 232 19.81 -23.55 -33.70
C LEU A 232 20.48 -22.76 -32.56
N LEU A 233 21.38 -21.82 -32.92
CA LEU A 233 22.07 -20.95 -31.96
C LEU A 233 21.09 -20.07 -31.17
N LYS A 234 20.05 -19.53 -31.83
CA LYS A 234 18.99 -18.78 -31.15
C LYS A 234 18.25 -19.63 -30.10
N LYS A 235 17.94 -20.88 -30.44
CA LYS A 235 17.26 -21.81 -29.52
C LYS A 235 18.13 -22.16 -28.32
N GLU A 236 19.43 -22.39 -28.54
CA GLU A 236 20.40 -22.67 -27.48
C GLU A 236 20.59 -21.48 -26.53
N ALA A 237 20.83 -20.28 -27.08
CA ALA A 237 21.00 -19.07 -26.28
C ALA A 237 19.75 -18.72 -25.46
N THR A 238 18.55 -18.93 -26.02
CA THR A 238 17.29 -18.71 -25.30
C THR A 238 17.11 -19.73 -24.16
N LYS A 239 17.57 -20.98 -24.34
CA LYS A 239 17.53 -22.01 -23.31
C LYS A 239 18.48 -21.71 -22.15
N ARG A 240 19.65 -21.12 -22.42
CA ARG A 240 20.63 -20.72 -21.39
C ARG A 240 20.24 -19.45 -20.63
N LEU A 241 19.32 -18.65 -21.19
CA LEU A 241 18.86 -17.38 -20.60
C LEU A 241 17.66 -17.55 -19.65
N ASN A 242 16.89 -18.61 -19.81
CA ASN A 242 15.75 -18.97 -18.95
C ASN A 242 16.22 -19.80 -17.76
#